data_AF-A0A6P5KLB3-F1
#
_entry.id   AF-A0A6P5KLB3-F1
#
_cell.length_a   1.000
_cell.length_b   1.000
_cell.length_c   1.000
_cell.angle_alpha   90.00
_cell.angle_beta   90.00
_cell.angle_gamma   90.00
#
_symmetry.space_group_name_H-M   'P 1'
#
loop_
_entity.id
_entity.type
_entity.pdbx_description
1 polymer ?
#
loop_
_entity_poly.entity_id
_entity_poly.type
_entity_poly.pdbx_seq_one_letter_code
_entity_poly.pdbx_strand_id
1 'polypeptide(L)'
;MSSAAPPGHNWTRSQPAADEESEDPVDQMISRTGCMACHHAVQECMAEHQDWRKCQDQVKAFRDCMSQYQKNRLEELQRRQKQVPTDG
;
A
#
# COMPACT_ATOMS: atom_id res chain seq x y z
N MET A 1 -22.18 -37.42 21.42
CA MET A 1 -20.88 -36.72 21.31
C MET A 1 -21.07 -35.70 20.21
N SER A 2 -21.34 -34.44 20.55
CA SER A 2 -21.69 -33.41 19.56
C SER A 2 -20.62 -32.32 19.61
N SER A 3 -19.77 -32.31 18.59
CA SER A 3 -18.68 -31.35 18.42
C SER A 3 -19.26 -29.97 18.14
N ALA A 4 -18.92 -28.98 18.96
CA ALA A 4 -19.28 -27.58 18.72
C ALA A 4 -18.50 -27.03 17.52
N ALA A 5 -19.21 -26.39 16.58
CA ALA A 5 -18.59 -25.73 15.42
C ALA A 5 -17.80 -24.48 15.87
N PRO A 6 -16.67 -24.15 15.20
CA PRO A 6 -15.87 -22.98 15.56
C PRO A 6 -16.59 -21.67 15.20
N PRO A 7 -16.35 -20.58 15.94
CA PRO A 7 -16.96 -19.28 15.66
C PRO A 7 -16.47 -18.73 14.31
N GLY A 8 -17.40 -18.53 13.37
CA GLY A 8 -17.13 -17.90 12.09
C GLY A 8 -16.73 -16.44 12.26
N HIS A 9 -15.70 -15.98 11.53
CA HIS A 9 -15.29 -14.59 11.53
C HIS A 9 -16.39 -13.74 10.85
N ASN A 10 -17.03 -12.87 11.64
CA ASN A 10 -18.07 -11.98 11.17
C ASN A 10 -17.46 -10.85 10.32
N TRP A 11 -17.59 -10.92 8.99
CA TRP A 11 -17.18 -9.87 8.06
C TRP A 11 -18.21 -8.72 8.00
N THR A 12 -18.68 -8.22 9.14
CA THR A 12 -19.41 -6.95 9.16
C THR A 12 -18.45 -5.84 8.77
N ARG A 13 -18.38 -5.55 7.46
CA ARG A 13 -17.82 -4.32 6.94
C ARG A 13 -18.74 -3.20 7.43
N SER A 14 -18.38 -2.55 8.52
CA SER A 14 -18.91 -1.24 8.86
C SER A 14 -18.47 -0.29 7.75
N GLN A 15 -19.27 -0.16 6.69
CA GLN A 15 -19.07 0.92 5.73
C GLN A 15 -19.50 2.22 6.42
N PRO A 16 -18.59 3.17 6.70
CA PRO A 16 -19.04 4.55 6.77
C PRO A 16 -19.70 4.88 5.43
N ALA A 17 -20.84 5.55 5.47
CA ALA A 17 -21.57 5.99 4.27
C ALA A 17 -20.57 6.57 3.29
N ALA A 18 -20.54 6.01 2.08
CA ALA A 18 -19.70 6.47 0.99
C ALA A 18 -20.08 7.92 0.68
N ASP A 19 -19.30 8.84 1.22
CA ASP A 19 -19.09 10.11 0.56
C ASP A 19 -18.31 9.75 -0.71
N GLU A 20 -18.98 9.78 -1.86
CA GLU A 20 -18.42 9.41 -3.17
C GLU A 20 -17.27 10.33 -3.62
N GLU A 21 -16.84 11.26 -2.75
CA GLU A 21 -15.71 12.17 -2.93
C GLU A 21 -14.45 11.74 -2.15
N SER A 22 -14.53 10.71 -1.30
CA SER A 22 -13.35 10.25 -0.55
C SER A 22 -12.39 9.42 -1.42
N GLU A 23 -11.18 9.94 -1.65
CA GLU A 23 -10.09 9.21 -2.32
C GLU A 23 -9.85 7.85 -1.65
N ASP A 24 -9.54 6.81 -2.44
CA ASP A 24 -9.18 5.49 -1.90
C ASP A 24 -8.04 5.64 -0.88
N PRO A 25 -8.18 5.14 0.36
CA PRO A 25 -7.10 5.15 1.35
C PRO A 25 -5.77 4.61 0.80
N VAL A 26 -5.80 3.67 -0.14
CA VAL A 26 -4.59 3.14 -0.80
C VAL A 26 -3.94 4.21 -1.69
N ASP A 27 -4.72 4.90 -2.51
CA ASP A 27 -4.23 5.97 -3.39
C ASP A 27 -3.68 7.14 -2.57
N GLN A 28 -4.36 7.51 -1.48
CA GLN A 28 -3.87 8.51 -0.53
C GLN A 28 -2.53 8.12 0.11
N MET A 29 -2.30 6.83 0.36
CA MET A 29 -1.02 6.36 0.88
C MET A 29 0.06 6.42 -0.19
N ILE A 30 -0.24 5.99 -1.42
CA ILE A 30 0.71 5.94 -2.53
C ILE A 30 1.12 7.35 -2.96
N SER A 31 0.22 8.32 -2.95
CA SER A 31 0.50 9.72 -3.34
C SER A 31 1.64 10.32 -2.49
N ARG A 32 1.68 9.99 -1.19
CA ARG A 32 2.72 10.44 -0.25
C ARG A 32 4.11 9.85 -0.50
N THR A 33 4.20 8.79 -1.31
CA THR A 33 5.46 8.09 -1.61
C THR A 33 6.14 8.59 -2.89
N GLY A 34 5.42 9.33 -3.74
CA GLY A 34 5.88 9.71 -5.08
C GLY A 34 5.78 8.59 -6.13
N CYS A 35 5.26 7.41 -5.79
CA CYS A 35 5.14 6.27 -6.70
C CYS A 35 3.81 6.20 -7.47
N MET A 36 3.03 7.29 -7.49
CA MET A 36 1.69 7.31 -8.09
C MET A 36 1.68 7.00 -9.58
N ALA A 37 2.67 7.49 -10.34
CA ALA A 37 2.77 7.19 -11.77
C ALA A 37 2.93 5.68 -12.05
N CYS A 38 3.75 4.99 -11.26
CA CYS A 38 3.90 3.53 -11.39
C CYS A 38 2.64 2.78 -10.96
N HIS A 39 1.88 3.32 -10.00
CA HIS A 39 0.60 2.75 -9.60
C HIS A 39 -0.43 2.83 -10.73
N HIS A 40 -0.60 4.00 -11.35
CA HIS A 40 -1.49 4.16 -12.50
C HIS A 40 -1.06 3.30 -13.69
N ALA A 41 0.25 3.15 -13.95
CA ALA A 41 0.71 2.24 -15.01
C ALA A 41 0.27 0.79 -14.79
N VAL A 42 0.20 0.33 -13.53
CA VAL A 42 -0.36 -1.00 -13.21
C VAL A 42 -1.86 -1.03 -13.44
N GLN A 43 -2.60 0.00 -12.99
CA GLN A 43 -4.05 0.11 -13.22
C GLN A 43 -4.39 0.11 -14.72
N GLU A 44 -3.67 0.89 -15.53
CA GLU A 44 -3.82 0.95 -16.99
C GLU A 44 -3.56 -0.41 -17.64
N CYS A 45 -2.46 -1.08 -17.29
CA CYS A 45 -2.16 -2.41 -17.82
C CYS A 45 -3.26 -3.43 -17.45
N MET A 46 -3.75 -3.38 -16.20
CA MET A 46 -4.83 -4.26 -15.75
C MET A 46 -6.16 -3.92 -16.43
N ALA A 47 -6.44 -2.65 -16.73
CA ALA A 47 -7.62 -2.23 -17.48
C ALA A 47 -7.57 -2.72 -18.93
N GLU A 48 -6.39 -2.72 -19.56
CA GLU A 48 -6.20 -3.19 -20.93
C GLU A 48 -6.20 -4.73 -21.05
N HIS A 49 -5.47 -5.42 -20.18
CA HIS A 49 -5.18 -6.84 -20.34
C HIS A 49 -5.98 -7.75 -19.41
N GLN A 50 -6.37 -7.25 -18.23
CA GLN A 50 -7.02 -8.04 -17.17
C GLN A 50 -6.28 -9.33 -16.77
N ASP A 51 -4.99 -9.41 -17.09
CA ASP A 51 -4.11 -10.53 -16.77
C ASP A 51 -2.81 -9.99 -16.15
N TRP A 52 -2.68 -10.16 -14.83
CA TRP A 52 -1.54 -9.66 -14.08
C TRP A 52 -0.20 -10.25 -14.58
N ARG A 53 -0.21 -11.43 -15.22
CA ARG A 53 1.00 -12.04 -15.79
C ARG A 53 1.57 -11.23 -16.94
N LYS A 54 0.73 -10.48 -17.67
CA LYS A 54 1.14 -9.55 -18.73
C LYS A 54 1.60 -8.20 -18.17
N CYS A 55 1.23 -7.90 -16.94
CA CYS A 55 1.57 -6.64 -16.26
C CYS A 55 2.80 -6.72 -15.34
N GLN A 56 3.65 -7.74 -15.51
CA GLN A 56 4.79 -7.98 -14.63
C GLN A 56 5.79 -6.81 -14.61
N ASP A 57 6.01 -6.16 -15.76
CA ASP A 57 6.94 -5.04 -15.86
C ASP A 57 6.44 -3.81 -15.08
N GLN A 58 5.15 -3.48 -15.20
CA GLN A 58 4.51 -2.39 -14.46
C GLN A 58 4.50 -2.68 -12.95
N VAL A 59 4.16 -3.92 -12.57
CA VAL A 59 4.17 -4.36 -11.16
C VAL A 59 5.57 -4.30 -10.58
N LYS A 60 6.59 -4.72 -11.34
CA LYS A 60 8.00 -4.64 -10.94
C LYS A 60 8.43 -3.19 -10.75
N ALA A 61 8.10 -2.29 -11.68
CA ALA A 61 8.42 -0.87 -11.57
C ALA A 61 7.79 -0.25 -10.32
N PHE A 62 6.52 -0.56 -10.03
CA PHE A 62 5.84 -0.10 -8.82
C PHE A 62 6.51 -0.62 -7.54
N ARG A 63 6.85 -1.91 -7.49
CA ARG A 63 7.57 -2.51 -6.37
C ARG A 63 8.93 -1.86 -6.14
N ASP A 64 9.69 -1.65 -7.21
CA ASP A 64 11.03 -1.10 -7.14
C ASP A 64 10.97 0.36 -6.64
N CYS A 65 10.01 1.17 -7.12
CA CYS A 65 9.77 2.52 -6.58
C CYS A 65 9.47 2.49 -5.08
N MET A 66 8.55 1.61 -4.65
CA MET A 66 8.13 1.55 -3.25
C MET A 66 9.26 1.06 -2.34
N SER A 67 10.09 0.14 -2.84
CA SER A 67 11.29 -0.33 -2.14
C SER A 67 12.30 0.79 -1.94
N GLN A 68 12.50 1.66 -2.94
CA GLN A 68 13.39 2.81 -2.82
C GLN A 68 12.84 3.83 -1.81
N TYR A 69 11.54 4.12 -1.82
CA TYR A 69 10.91 4.98 -0.81
C TYR A 69 11.14 4.44 0.62
N GLN A 70 10.96 3.14 0.85
CA GLN A 70 11.18 2.52 2.15
C GLN A 70 12.64 2.65 2.62
N LYS A 71 13.62 2.44 1.74
CA LYS A 71 15.05 2.62 2.06
C LYS A 71 15.35 4.06 2.43
N ASN A 72 14.92 5.03 1.62
CA ASN A 72 15.14 6.44 1.87
C ASN A 72 14.54 6.87 3.21
N ARG A 73 13.32 6.40 3.51
CA ARG A 73 12.66 6.66 4.80
C ARG A 73 13.43 6.07 5.98
N LEU A 74 13.97 4.87 5.85
CA LEU A 74 14.80 4.25 6.90
C LEU A 74 16.09 5.05 7.12
N GLU A 75 16.77 5.45 6.04
CA GLU A 75 17.99 6.27 6.12
C GLU A 75 17.71 7.63 6.78
N GLU A 76 16.58 8.26 6.45
CA GLU A 76 16.17 9.52 7.07
C GLU A 76 15.94 9.36 8.59
N LEU A 77 15.23 8.30 9.00
CA LEU A 77 15.02 7.99 10.41
C LEU A 77 16.33 7.75 11.16
N GLN A 78 17.29 7.05 10.53
CA GLN A 78 18.62 6.84 11.11
C GLN A 78 19.41 8.16 11.23
N ARG A 79 19.33 9.03 10.23
CA ARG A 79 19.95 10.37 10.29
C ARG A 79 19.35 11.20 11.41
N ARG A 80 18.02 11.19 11.57
CA ARG A 80 17.32 11.88 12.65
C ARG A 80 17.76 11.35 14.02
N GLN A 81 17.86 10.04 14.21
CA GLN A 81 18.35 9.44 15.45
C GLN A 81 19.77 9.86 15.81
N LYS A 82 20.68 9.92 14.81
CA LYS A 82 22.08 10.37 15.02
C LYS A 82 22.19 11.87 15.36
N GLN A 83 21.18 12.67 14.99
CA GLN A 83 21.15 14.11 15.23
C GLN A 83 20.50 14.49 16.56
N VAL A 84 19.74 13.58 17.19
CA VAL A 84 19.21 13.81 18.54
C VAL A 84 20.40 13.71 19.51
N PRO A 85 20.77 14.79 20.23
CA PRO A 85 21.79 14.70 21.27
C PRO A 85 21.23 13.78 22.34
N THR A 86 21.93 12.68 22.63
CA THR A 86 21.67 11.86 23.81
C THR A 86 22.16 12.64 25.03
N ASP A 87 21.35 13.56 25.53
CA ASP A 87 21.55 14.15 26.86
C ASP A 87 21.10 13.11 27.91
N GLY A 88 21.95 12.93 28.93
CA GLY A 88 21.92 11.81 29.89
C GLY A 88 20.87 11.90 30.98
#